data_AF-A0A954UL66-F1
#
_entry.id   AF-A0A954UL66-F1
#
_cell.length_a   1.000
_cell.length_b   1.000
_cell.length_c   1.000
_cell.angle_alpha   90.00
_cell.angle_beta   90.00
_cell.angle_gamma   90.00
#
_symmetry.space_group_name_H-M   'P 1'
#
loop_
_entity.id
_entity.type
_entity.pdbx_description
1 polymer ?
#
loop_
_entity_poly.entity_id
_entity_poly.type
_entity_poly.pdbx_seq_one_letter_code
_entity_poly.pdbx_strand_id
1 'polypeptide(L)' 'RYTTANGATSNDALPFPDNPNGSQANVAGVCDSTGRVFGLMPHPERHIHPTQHPQWTRLPQREVGDGFKMFQNAVEYFR' A
#
# COMPACT_ATOMS: atom_id res chain seq x y z
N ARG A 1 2.16 -7.05 -2.07
CA ARG A 1 3.33 -7.67 -1.40
C ARG A 1 4.37 -6.61 -1.14
N TYR A 2 5.21 -6.76 -0.11
CA TYR A 2 6.40 -5.95 0.10
C TYR A 2 7.46 -6.27 -0.96
N THR A 3 8.31 -5.30 -1.28
CA THR A 3 9.34 -5.37 -2.33
C THR A 3 10.60 -4.65 -1.88
N THR A 4 11.74 -4.93 -2.53
CA THR A 4 12.95 -4.13 -2.31
C THR A 4 12.78 -2.71 -2.84
N ALA A 5 13.70 -1.80 -2.49
CA ALA A 5 13.71 -0.42 -2.99
C ALA A 5 13.70 -0.29 -4.53
N ASN A 6 14.26 -1.28 -5.24
CA ASN A 6 14.27 -1.34 -6.71
C ASN A 6 13.03 -2.05 -7.29
N GLY A 7 12.07 -2.44 -6.46
CA GLY A 7 10.85 -3.14 -6.85
C GLY A 7 11.01 -4.65 -7.05
N ALA A 8 12.14 -5.24 -6.67
CA ALA A 8 12.33 -6.69 -6.79
C ALA A 8 11.43 -7.45 -5.80
N THR A 9 10.95 -8.62 -6.22
CA THR A 9 10.10 -9.49 -5.40
C THR A 9 10.70 -10.89 -5.27
N SER A 10 10.42 -11.56 -4.15
CA SER A 10 10.78 -12.96 -3.91
C SER A 10 9.65 -13.70 -3.22
N ASN A 11 9.63 -15.02 -3.33
CA ASN A 11 8.80 -15.89 -2.50
C ASN A 11 9.45 -16.18 -1.14
N ASP A 12 10.78 -16.06 -1.07
CA ASP A 12 11.50 -16.06 0.21
C ASP A 12 11.24 -14.74 0.93
N ALA A 13 11.25 -14.77 2.26
CA ALA A 13 11.08 -13.57 3.07
C ALA A 13 12.23 -12.60 2.80
N LEU A 14 11.89 -11.38 2.38
CA LEU A 14 12.84 -10.28 2.30
C LEU A 14 13.30 -9.91 3.71
N PRO A 15 14.55 -9.45 3.89
CA PRO A 15 15.02 -8.99 5.18
C PRO A 15 14.34 -7.69 5.59
N PHE A 16 14.42 -7.36 6.88
CA PHE A 16 14.12 -6.01 7.37
C PHE A 16 15.11 -5.01 6.74
N PRO A 17 14.68 -3.80 6.30
CA PRO A 17 13.34 -3.22 6.48
C PRO A 17 12.35 -3.48 5.34
N ASP A 18 12.76 -4.12 4.24
CA ASP A 18 11.92 -4.30 3.04
C ASP A 18 10.63 -5.07 3.36
N ASN A 19 10.73 -6.15 4.14
CA ASN A 19 9.57 -6.78 4.77
C ASN A 19 9.58 -6.48 6.29
N PRO A 20 8.76 -5.53 6.77
CA PRO A 20 8.86 -5.03 8.13
C PRO A 20 8.30 -5.99 9.19
N ASN A 21 7.52 -6.99 8.80
CA ASN A 21 6.85 -7.91 9.73
C ASN A 21 7.19 -9.39 9.49
N GLY A 22 8.06 -9.70 8.53
CA GLY A 22 8.46 -11.07 8.23
C GLY A 22 7.35 -11.93 7.62
N SER A 23 6.30 -11.32 7.05
CA SER A 23 5.20 -12.07 6.43
C SER A 23 5.70 -13.03 5.35
N GLN A 24 5.15 -14.24 5.32
CA GLN A 24 5.46 -15.25 4.30
C GLN A 24 5.18 -14.71 2.89
N ALA A 25 6.04 -15.05 1.94
CA ALA A 25 6.00 -14.57 0.55
C ALA A 25 5.87 -13.03 0.43
N ASN A 26 6.30 -12.31 1.47
CA ASN A 26 6.22 -10.85 1.56
C ASN A 26 4.79 -10.32 1.39
N VAL A 27 3.77 -11.09 1.78
CA VAL A 27 2.37 -10.69 1.62
C VAL A 27 2.07 -9.48 2.52
N ALA A 28 1.49 -8.44 1.93
CA ALA A 28 1.12 -7.20 2.64
C ALA A 28 -0.40 -7.02 2.77
N GLY A 29 -1.18 -7.81 2.02
CA GLY A 29 -2.63 -7.81 2.02
C GLY A 29 -3.18 -9.00 1.24
N VAL A 30 -4.42 -9.37 1.56
CA VAL A 30 -5.15 -10.52 0.99
C VAL A 30 -6.58 -10.12 0.71
N CYS A 31 -7.18 -10.71 -0.31
CA CYS A 31 -8.58 -10.50 -0.65
C CYS A 31 -9.32 -11.83 -0.59
N ASP A 32 -10.62 -11.79 -0.28
CA ASP A 32 -11.49 -12.94 -0.50
C ASP A 32 -11.64 -13.23 -2.00
N SER A 33 -12.17 -14.41 -2.35
CA SER A 33 -12.33 -14.82 -3.74
C SER A 33 -13.29 -13.95 -4.54
N THR A 34 -14.22 -13.24 -3.88
CA THR A 34 -15.15 -12.33 -4.55
C THR A 34 -14.54 -10.96 -4.84
N GLY A 35 -13.39 -10.63 -4.24
CA GLY A 35 -12.75 -9.33 -4.39
C GLY A 35 -13.37 -8.20 -3.55
N ARG A 36 -14.33 -8.52 -2.67
CA ARG A 36 -15.13 -7.52 -1.93
C ARG A 36 -14.60 -7.24 -0.53
N VAL A 37 -13.90 -8.20 0.07
CA VAL A 37 -13.30 -8.08 1.39
C VAL A 37 -11.78 -8.12 1.24
N PHE A 38 -11.14 -6.97 1.43
CA PHE A 38 -9.70 -6.82 1.30
C PHE A 38 -9.06 -6.44 2.64
N GLY A 39 -8.20 -7.33 3.15
CA GLY A 39 -7.38 -7.09 4.34
C GLY A 39 -6.00 -6.60 3.96
N LEU A 40 -5.50 -5.56 4.62
CA LEU A 40 -4.24 -4.90 4.29
C LEU A 40 -3.51 -4.50 5.59
N MET A 41 -2.20 -4.73 5.65
CA MET A 41 -1.34 -4.27 6.76
C MET A 41 -0.86 -2.81 6.58
N PRO A 42 -0.44 -2.36 5.38
CA PRO A 42 -0.27 -0.93 5.11
C PRO A 42 -1.53 -0.12 5.45
N HIS A 43 -1.34 1.14 5.86
CA HIS A 43 -2.41 2.06 6.25
C HIS A 43 -2.65 3.11 5.14
N PRO A 44 -3.39 2.79 4.06
CA PRO A 44 -3.66 3.70 2.95
C PRO A 44 -4.51 4.90 3.37
N GLU A 45 -5.32 4.76 4.42
CA GLU A 45 -6.11 5.85 5.00
C GLU A 45 -5.22 6.95 5.60
N ARG A 46 -4.00 6.60 6.02
CA ARG A 46 -2.98 7.57 6.48
C ARG A 46 -2.21 8.21 5.32
N HIS A 47 -2.55 7.90 4.07
CA HIS A 47 -1.89 8.44 2.87
C HIS A 47 -2.92 8.93 1.83
N ILE A 48 -4.08 9.43 2.26
CA ILE A 48 -5.10 9.99 1.35
C ILE A 48 -4.81 11.46 0.98
N HIS A 49 -4.09 12.19 1.81
CA HIS A 49 -3.77 13.60 1.60
C HIS A 49 -2.25 13.78 1.36
N PRO A 50 -1.82 14.66 0.44
CA PRO A 50 -0.40 14.85 0.10
C PRO A 50 0.51 15.14 1.30
N THR A 51 0.01 15.91 2.28
CA THR A 51 0.78 16.28 3.49
C THR A 51 1.02 15.13 4.46
N GLN A 52 0.38 13.98 4.27
CA GLN A 52 0.59 12.81 5.12
C GLN A 52 1.83 12.00 4.71
N HIS A 53 2.38 12.25 3.51
CA HIS A 53 3.61 11.60 3.08
C HIS A 53 4.79 12.07 3.96
N PRO A 54 5.67 11.19 4.47
CA PRO A 54 6.78 11.58 5.35
C PRO A 54 7.76 12.61 4.77
N GLN A 55 7.79 12.72 3.44
CA GLN A 55 8.63 13.65 2.69
C GLN A 55 7.82 14.77 1.99
N TRP A 56 6.59 15.06 2.42
CA TRP A 56 5.69 15.99 1.72
C TRP A 56 6.27 17.40 1.50
N THR A 57 7.16 17.88 2.37
CA THR A 57 7.84 19.18 2.22
C THR A 57 8.97 19.17 1.18
N ARG A 58 9.42 17.97 0.76
CA ARG A 58 10.56 17.77 -0.16
C ARG A 58 10.13 17.25 -1.53
N LEU A 59 8.91 16.73 -1.64
CA LEU A 59 8.36 16.25 -2.90
C LEU A 59 7.58 17.36 -3.63
N PRO A 60 7.45 17.27 -4.96
CA PRO A 60 6.53 18.14 -5.70
C PRO A 60 5.12 18.07 -5.12
N GLN A 61 4.42 19.20 -5.16
CA GLN A 61 3.03 19.26 -4.71
C GLN A 61 2.17 18.31 -5.54
N ARG A 62 1.47 17.41 -4.86
CA ARG A 62 0.48 16.50 -5.45
C ARG A 62 -0.92 16.97 -5.07
N GLU A 63 -1.90 16.59 -5.86
CA GLU A 63 -3.31 16.86 -5.57
C GLU A 63 -3.87 15.89 -4.51
N VAL A 64 -3.48 14.62 -4.60
CA VAL A 64 -3.95 13.53 -3.72
C VAL A 64 -2.79 12.69 -3.21
N GLY A 65 -2.99 12.04 -2.06
CA GLY A 65 -2.03 11.06 -1.53
C GLY A 65 -2.17 9.69 -2.20
N ASP A 66 -1.12 8.88 -2.10
CA ASP A 66 -1.02 7.59 -2.80
C ASP A 66 -2.10 6.57 -2.38
N GLY A 67 -2.61 6.66 -1.14
CA GLY A 67 -3.67 5.82 -0.63
C GLY A 67 -5.08 6.21 -1.11
N PHE A 68 -5.26 7.41 -1.67
CA PHE A 68 -6.58 7.92 -2.04
C PHE A 68 -7.28 7.06 -3.10
N LYS A 69 -6.51 6.51 -4.06
CA LYS A 69 -7.04 5.71 -5.16
C LYS A 69 -7.83 4.49 -4.69
N MET A 70 -7.44 3.89 -3.56
CA MET A 70 -8.15 2.74 -2.99
C MET A 70 -9.60 3.08 -2.62
N PHE A 71 -9.82 4.24 -2.01
CA PHE A 71 -11.16 4.68 -1.59
C PHE A 71 -11.98 5.19 -2.77
N GLN A 72 -11.34 5.83 -3.76
CA GLN A 72 -12.01 6.19 -5.02
C GLN A 72 -12.57 4.96 -5.72
N ASN A 73 -11.79 3.89 -5.84
CA ASN A 73 -12.23 2.64 -6.46
C ASN A 73 -13.40 2.01 -5.70
N ALA A 74 -13.38 2.08 -4.35
CA ALA A 74 -14.47 1.56 -3.54
C ALA A 74 -15.80 2.30 -3.79
N VAL A 75 -15.76 3.63 -3.93
CA VAL A 75 -16.94 4.43 -4.27
C VAL A 75 -17.40 4.17 -5.69
N GLU A 76 -16.45 4.10 -6.64
CA GLU A 76 -16.73 3.86 -8.05
C GLU A 76 -17.39 2.50 -8.30
N TYR A 77 -17.03 1.46 -7.52
CA TYR A 77 -17.64 0.13 -7.62
C TYR A 77 -19.17 0.12 -7.42
N PHE A 78 -19.69 1.05 -6.61
CA PHE A 78 -21.13 1.13 -6.31
C PHE A 78 -21.88 2.16 -7.16
N ARG A 79 -21.20 2.89 -8.04
CA ARG A 79 -21.83 3.81 -9.00
C ARG A 79 -22.35 3.05 -10.20
#